data_AF-A0A3R7DCI1-F1
#
_entry.id   AF-A0A3R7DCI1-F1
#
_cell.length_a   1.000
_cell.length_b   1.000
_cell.length_c   1.000
_cell.angle_alpha   90.00
_cell.angle_beta   90.00
_cell.angle_gamma   90.00
#
_symmetry.space_group_name_H-M   'P 1'
#
loop_
_entity.id
_entity.type
_entity.pdbx_description
1 polymer ?
#
loop_
_entity_poly.entity_id
_entity_poly.type
_entity_poly.pdbx_seq_one_letter_code
_entity_poly.pdbx_strand_id
1 'polypeptide(L)'
;MNLLEWTKIFVEQKDLLHRKLLSSQVKERTISFVFKDRTHEYFIEEILDEQILKKIEPHEYKTIVCLYKKENLNFLIKHWKAIAAILNLSFIFVDIAQDRKWIINPHTHNSIADNASLELGLKTMFENA
;
A
#
# COMPACT_ATOMS: atom_id res chain seq x y z
N MET A 1 -13.04 5.65 -13.65
CA MET A 1 -11.93 6.00 -12.75
C MET A 1 -11.00 4.81 -12.68
N ASN A 2 -9.71 5.01 -12.98
CA ASN A 2 -8.69 3.96 -12.85
C ASN A 2 -8.00 3.99 -11.47
N LEU A 3 -7.17 2.99 -11.15
CA LEU A 3 -6.52 2.88 -9.85
C LEU A 3 -5.57 4.05 -9.55
N LEU A 4 -4.93 4.61 -10.59
CA LEU A 4 -4.02 5.74 -10.47
C LEU A 4 -4.77 7.03 -10.10
N GLU A 5 -5.86 7.32 -10.81
CA GLU A 5 -6.77 8.43 -10.50
C GLU A 5 -7.36 8.29 -9.10
N TRP A 6 -7.85 7.09 -8.76
CA TRP A 6 -8.38 6.80 -7.44
C TRP A 6 -7.34 7.08 -6.36
N THR A 7 -6.09 6.63 -6.55
CA THR A 7 -4.99 6.83 -5.59
C THR A 7 -4.69 8.30 -5.38
N LYS A 8 -4.65 9.08 -6.47
CA LYS A 8 -4.41 10.52 -6.40
C LYS A 8 -5.50 11.21 -5.58
N ILE A 9 -6.76 10.96 -5.93
CA ILE A 9 -7.93 11.53 -5.24
C ILE A 9 -7.91 11.14 -3.76
N PHE A 10 -7.64 9.87 -3.45
CA PHE A 10 -7.57 9.37 -2.09
C PHE A 10 -6.53 10.12 -1.24
N VAL A 11 -5.31 10.31 -1.76
CA VAL A 11 -4.24 11.00 -1.03
C VAL A 11 -4.55 12.49 -0.86
N GLU A 12 -5.05 13.15 -1.90
CA GLU A 12 -5.46 14.56 -1.85
C GLU A 12 -6.57 14.77 -0.81
N GLN A 13 -7.60 13.90 -0.82
CA GLN A 13 -8.69 13.94 0.16
C GLN A 13 -8.20 13.72 1.59
N LYS A 14 -7.27 12.77 1.80
CA LYS A 14 -6.68 12.50 3.12
C LYS A 14 -5.88 13.70 3.65
N ASP A 15 -5.25 14.46 2.75
CA ASP A 15 -4.48 15.65 3.13
C ASP A 15 -5.35 16.90 3.36
N LEU A 16 -6.61 16.94 2.93
CA LEU A 16 -7.47 18.13 3.07
C LEU A 16 -7.52 18.71 4.49
N LEU A 17 -7.47 17.83 5.50
CA LEU A 17 -7.46 18.22 6.91
C LEU A 17 -6.09 18.73 7.39
N HIS A 18 -5.00 18.17 6.87
CA HIS A 18 -3.65 18.43 7.33
C HIS A 18 -2.94 19.55 6.56
N ARG A 19 -3.31 19.75 5.29
CA ARG A 19 -2.74 20.73 4.36
C ARG A 19 -1.20 20.70 4.37
N LYS A 20 -0.65 19.48 4.29
CA LYS A 20 0.79 19.24 4.26
C LYS A 20 1.30 18.93 2.86
N LEU A 21 0.43 18.55 1.93
CA LEU A 21 0.79 18.26 0.56
C LEU A 21 1.22 19.56 -0.15
N LEU A 22 2.42 19.54 -0.72
CA LEU A 22 3.00 20.64 -1.48
C LEU A 22 2.83 20.41 -2.99
N SER A 23 3.09 19.19 -3.45
CA SER A 23 2.96 18.81 -4.86
C SER A 23 2.83 17.30 -5.02
N SER A 24 2.34 16.89 -6.19
CA SER A 24 2.31 15.49 -6.62
C SER A 24 2.87 15.37 -8.04
N GLN A 25 3.72 14.39 -8.30
CA GLN A 25 4.22 14.07 -9.64
C GLN A 25 3.82 12.65 -10.02
N VAL A 26 3.26 12.50 -11.21
CA VAL A 26 2.93 11.18 -11.78
C VAL A 26 4.02 10.80 -12.78
N LYS A 27 4.57 9.60 -12.62
CA LYS A 27 5.50 8.99 -13.57
C LYS A 27 5.07 7.55 -13.80
N GLU A 28 4.50 7.27 -14.97
CA GLU A 28 3.98 5.96 -15.35
C GLU A 28 2.99 5.41 -14.31
N ARG A 29 3.39 4.37 -13.56
CA ARG A 29 2.61 3.69 -12.51
C ARG A 29 3.02 4.11 -11.10
N THR A 30 3.74 5.21 -10.96
CA THR A 30 4.18 5.75 -9.67
C THR A 30 3.66 7.16 -9.49
N ILE A 31 3.17 7.47 -8.28
CA ILE A 31 2.88 8.85 -7.86
C ILE A 31 3.78 9.19 -6.68
N SER A 32 4.59 10.23 -6.84
CA SER A 32 5.41 10.78 -5.76
C SER A 32 4.70 12.01 -5.20
N PHE A 33 4.35 11.96 -3.92
CA PHE A 33 3.76 13.08 -3.19
C PHE A 33 4.81 13.73 -2.30
N VAL A 34 4.98 15.04 -2.45
CA VAL A 34 5.89 15.84 -1.62
C VAL A 34 5.07 16.52 -0.54
N PHE A 35 5.27 16.13 0.71
CA PHE A 35 4.70 16.77 1.88
C PHE A 35 5.74 17.69 2.55
N LYS A 36 5.29 18.58 3.44
CA LYS A 36 6.16 19.47 4.22
C LYS A 36 7.27 18.76 5.01
N ASP A 37 7.04 17.53 5.43
CA ASP A 37 7.91 16.76 6.31
C ASP A 37 8.57 15.54 5.63
N ARG A 38 8.10 15.12 4.45
CA ARG A 38 8.60 13.93 3.76
C ARG A 38 8.17 13.86 2.30
N THR A 39 8.85 13.00 1.54
CA THR A 39 8.35 12.48 0.27
C THR A 39 7.74 11.10 0.49
N HIS A 40 6.64 10.81 -0.18
CA HIS A 40 5.96 9.51 -0.11
C HIS A 40 5.63 9.03 -1.52
N GLU A 41 6.21 7.89 -1.90
CA GLU A 41 5.97 7.27 -3.20
C GLU A 41 4.89 6.19 -3.15
N TYR A 42 4.00 6.20 -4.14
CA TYR A 42 2.93 5.24 -4.31
C TYR A 42 3.18 4.46 -5.60
N PHE A 43 3.43 3.15 -5.49
CA PHE A 43 3.55 2.23 -6.60
C PHE A 43 2.20 1.58 -6.87
N ILE A 44 1.66 1.75 -8.08
CA ILE A 44 0.30 1.36 -8.43
C ILE A 44 0.35 0.19 -9.41
N GLU A 45 -0.02 -0.99 -8.94
CA GLU A 45 -0.03 -2.20 -9.75
C GLU A 45 -1.34 -2.96 -9.53
N GLU A 46 -2.09 -3.25 -10.60
CA GLU A 46 -3.35 -3.99 -10.45
C GLU A 46 -3.14 -5.41 -9.92
N ILE A 47 -2.07 -6.06 -10.38
CA ILE A 47 -1.61 -7.38 -9.98
C ILE A 47 -0.15 -7.27 -9.56
N LEU A 48 0.17 -7.78 -8.38
CA LEU A 48 1.52 -7.73 -7.81
C LEU A 48 2.39 -8.85 -8.37
N ASP A 49 3.64 -8.51 -8.65
CA ASP A 49 4.69 -9.45 -9.02
C ASP A 49 5.99 -9.16 -8.25
N GLU A 50 6.99 -10.03 -8.39
CA GLU A 50 8.25 -9.89 -7.67
C GLU A 50 9.09 -8.68 -8.10
N GLN A 51 8.78 -8.05 -9.24
CA GLN A 51 9.49 -6.85 -9.70
C GLN A 51 9.18 -5.66 -8.80
N ILE A 52 8.00 -5.61 -8.18
CA ILE A 52 7.64 -4.51 -7.27
C ILE A 52 8.57 -4.42 -6.06
N LEU A 53 9.01 -5.57 -5.53
CA LEU A 53 9.89 -5.63 -4.36
C LEU A 53 11.28 -5.07 -4.69
N LYS A 54 11.71 -5.16 -5.95
CA LYS A 54 12.99 -4.59 -6.42
C LYS A 54 12.94 -3.08 -6.56
N LYS A 55 11.75 -2.48 -6.69
CA LYS A 55 11.54 -1.03 -6.79
C LYS A 55 11.49 -0.34 -5.41
N ILE A 56 11.40 -1.11 -4.33
CA ILE A 56 11.22 -0.58 -2.97
C ILE A 56 12.58 -0.46 -2.29
N GLU A 57 13.12 0.76 -2.27
CA GLU A 57 14.30 1.03 -1.44
C GLU A 57 13.94 1.11 0.05
N PRO A 58 14.79 0.58 0.95
CA PRO A 58 14.61 0.69 2.39
C PRO A 58 14.56 2.15 2.88
N HIS A 59 13.90 2.37 4.02
CA HIS A 59 13.87 3.63 4.80
C HIS A 59 13.03 4.80 4.25
N GLU A 60 12.60 4.80 3.00
CA GLU A 60 11.67 5.81 2.49
C GLU A 60 10.19 5.44 2.73
N TYR A 61 9.31 6.44 2.79
CA TYR A 61 7.88 6.21 2.87
C TYR A 61 7.35 5.74 1.53
N LYS A 62 6.90 4.49 1.50
CA LYS A 62 6.42 3.84 0.28
C LYS A 62 5.07 3.18 0.51
N THR A 63 4.22 3.24 -0.49
CA THR A 63 2.94 2.54 -0.50
C THR A 63 2.81 1.74 -1.78
N ILE A 64 2.45 0.46 -1.66
CA ILE A 64 1.96 -0.32 -2.78
C ILE A 64 0.44 -0.21 -2.81
N VAL A 65 -0.12 0.21 -3.94
CA VAL A 65 -1.57 0.22 -4.19
C VAL A 65 -1.89 -0.84 -5.22
N CYS A 66 -2.82 -1.72 -4.89
CA CYS A 66 -3.24 -2.78 -5.79
C CYS A 66 -4.74 -3.06 -5.71
N LEU A 67 -5.27 -3.80 -6.67
CA LEU A 67 -6.67 -4.20 -6.61
C LEU A 67 -6.88 -5.20 -5.48
N TYR A 68 -8.06 -5.14 -4.86
CA TYR A 68 -8.51 -6.13 -3.90
C TYR A 68 -8.82 -7.46 -4.62
N LYS A 69 -7.77 -8.25 -4.85
CA LYS A 69 -7.81 -9.55 -5.52
C LYS A 69 -7.06 -10.59 -4.69
N LYS A 70 -7.55 -11.83 -4.70
CA LYS A 70 -6.95 -12.95 -3.96
C LYS A 70 -5.48 -13.19 -4.33
N GLU A 71 -5.11 -12.96 -5.59
CA GLU A 71 -3.72 -13.07 -6.06
C GLU A 71 -2.78 -12.08 -5.37
N ASN A 72 -3.23 -10.85 -5.13
CA ASN A 72 -2.44 -9.82 -4.43
C ASN A 72 -2.31 -10.13 -2.93
N LEU A 73 -3.36 -10.70 -2.32
CA LEU A 73 -3.28 -11.20 -0.95
C LEU A 73 -2.26 -12.35 -0.85
N ASN A 74 -2.35 -13.33 -1.75
CA ASN A 74 -1.43 -14.46 -1.79
C ASN A 74 0.01 -13.99 -1.99
N PHE A 75 0.23 -12.96 -2.81
CA PHE A 75 1.53 -12.32 -2.96
C PHE A 75 2.05 -11.75 -1.63
N LEU A 76 1.22 -10.97 -0.92
CA LEU A 76 1.59 -10.39 0.37
C LEU A 76 1.95 -11.48 1.39
N ILE A 77 1.17 -12.56 1.47
CA ILE A 77 1.42 -13.69 2.38
C ILE A 77 2.73 -14.40 2.00
N LYS A 78 2.90 -14.76 0.72
CA LYS A 78 4.08 -15.47 0.20
C LYS A 78 5.37 -14.71 0.50
N HIS A 79 5.34 -13.38 0.35
CA HIS A 79 6.52 -12.52 0.50
C HIS A 79 6.57 -11.79 1.85
N TRP A 80 5.73 -12.18 2.82
CA TRP A 80 5.53 -11.44 4.07
C TRP A 80 6.82 -11.13 4.80
N LYS A 81 7.70 -12.13 4.98
CA LYS A 81 8.96 -11.95 5.72
C LYS A 81 9.85 -10.85 5.12
N ALA A 82 9.93 -10.77 3.79
CA ALA A 82 10.71 -9.74 3.10
C ALA A 82 10.01 -8.37 3.19
N ILE A 83 8.70 -8.35 2.99
CA ILE A 83 7.88 -7.15 3.04
C ILE A 83 7.87 -6.52 4.44
N ALA A 84 7.73 -7.33 5.49
CA ALA A 84 7.70 -6.88 6.89
C ALA A 84 9.06 -6.38 7.41
N ALA A 85 10.15 -6.70 6.73
CA ALA A 85 11.47 -6.14 7.05
C ALA A 85 11.59 -4.65 6.65
N ILE A 86 10.65 -4.12 5.87
CA ILE A 86 10.68 -2.75 5.34
C ILE A 86 9.84 -1.83 6.24
N LEU A 87 10.51 -1.01 7.06
CA LEU A 87 9.90 -0.20 8.13
C LEU A 87 8.76 0.74 7.67
N ASN A 88 8.98 1.47 6.57
CA ASN A 88 8.09 2.54 6.12
C ASN A 88 7.24 2.14 4.90
N LEU A 89 6.91 0.85 4.79
CA LEU A 89 6.09 0.31 3.72
C LEU A 89 4.65 0.10 4.17
N SER A 90 3.70 0.51 3.33
CA SER A 90 2.28 0.18 3.48
C SER A 90 1.72 -0.44 2.20
N PHE A 91 0.64 -1.20 2.34
CA PHE A 91 -0.15 -1.72 1.25
C PHE A 91 -1.56 -1.16 1.34
N ILE A 92 -2.14 -0.83 0.19
CA ILE A 92 -3.54 -0.45 0.03
C ILE A 92 -4.15 -1.38 -1.01
N PHE A 93 -5.08 -2.22 -0.58
CA PHE A 93 -5.92 -3.03 -1.44
C PHE A 93 -7.21 -2.27 -1.71
N VAL A 94 -7.54 -2.07 -2.98
CA VAL A 94 -8.66 -1.20 -3.41
C VAL A 94 -9.70 -2.00 -4.17
N ASP A 95 -10.95 -1.87 -3.74
CA ASP A 95 -12.14 -2.23 -4.52
C ASP A 95 -12.72 -0.92 -5.10
N ILE A 96 -12.32 -0.60 -6.34
CA ILE A 96 -12.72 0.64 -7.01
C ILE A 96 -14.25 0.69 -7.21
N ALA A 97 -14.90 -0.45 -7.43
CA ALA A 97 -16.33 -0.50 -7.73
C ALA A 97 -17.18 -0.13 -6.51
N GLN A 98 -16.70 -0.49 -5.31
CA GLN A 98 -17.42 -0.24 -4.06
C GLN A 98 -16.82 0.91 -3.23
N ASP A 99 -15.78 1.56 -3.73
CA ASP A 99 -14.98 2.57 -3.02
C ASP A 99 -14.48 2.10 -1.64
N ARG A 100 -14.22 0.79 -1.53
CA ARG A 100 -13.69 0.16 -0.32
C ARG A 100 -12.19 -0.01 -0.44
N LYS A 101 -11.51 0.05 0.71
CA LYS A 101 -10.07 -0.13 0.79
C LYS A 101 -9.68 -0.80 2.08
N TRP A 102 -8.65 -1.62 2.00
CA TRP A 102 -7.99 -2.24 3.13
C TRP A 102 -6.51 -1.82 3.14
N ILE A 103 -6.03 -1.33 4.28
CA ILE A 103 -4.67 -0.82 4.43
C ILE A 103 -3.94 -1.66 5.47
N ILE A 104 -2.71 -2.04 5.16
CA ILE A 104 -1.84 -2.77 6.08
C ILE A 104 -0.42 -2.19 6.08
N ASN A 105 0.17 -2.07 7.26
CA ASN A 105 1.57 -1.71 7.47
C ASN A 105 2.32 -2.96 7.92
N PRO A 106 3.01 -3.68 7.02
CA PRO A 106 3.52 -5.02 7.31
C PRO A 106 4.53 -5.07 8.44
N HIS A 107 5.45 -4.09 8.51
CA HIS A 107 6.42 -4.02 9.60
C HIS A 107 5.75 -3.91 10.97
N THR A 108 4.79 -3.00 11.10
CA THR A 108 4.02 -2.82 12.34
C THR A 108 3.20 -4.07 12.67
N HIS A 109 2.56 -4.71 11.69
CA HIS A 109 1.77 -5.91 11.94
C HIS A 109 2.66 -7.08 12.37
N ASN A 110 3.85 -7.21 11.79
CA ASN A 110 4.80 -8.26 12.16
C ASN A 110 5.39 -8.06 13.57
N SER A 111 5.44 -6.82 14.08
CA SER A 111 5.95 -6.56 15.43
C SER A 111 4.92 -6.77 16.53
N ILE A 112 3.62 -6.76 16.19
CA ILE A 112 2.52 -6.89 17.17
C ILE A 112 1.75 -8.21 17.08
N ALA A 113 1.69 -8.83 15.91
CA ALA A 113 0.98 -10.09 15.71
C ALA A 113 1.87 -11.29 16.07
N ASP A 114 1.26 -12.34 16.61
CA ASP A 114 1.92 -13.63 16.68
C ASP A 114 2.04 -14.25 15.28
N ASN A 115 3.23 -14.73 14.94
CA ASN A 115 3.50 -15.31 13.61
C ASN A 115 2.53 -16.46 13.26
N ALA A 116 2.03 -17.18 14.27
CA ALA A 116 1.14 -18.32 14.06
C ALA A 116 -0.25 -17.91 13.56
N SER A 117 -0.76 -16.76 14.00
CA SER A 117 -2.10 -16.27 13.63
C SER A 117 -2.09 -15.24 12.51
N LEU A 118 -0.93 -14.74 12.09
CA LEU A 118 -0.82 -13.69 11.08
C LEU A 118 -1.50 -14.06 9.76
N GLU A 119 -1.23 -15.24 9.21
CA GLU A 119 -1.82 -15.64 7.93
C GLU A 119 -3.35 -15.73 8.02
N LEU A 120 -3.85 -16.30 9.13
CA LEU A 120 -5.29 -16.35 9.40
C LEU A 120 -5.87 -14.94 9.53
N GLY A 121 -5.22 -14.06 10.27
CA GLY A 121 -5.61 -12.67 10.42
C GLY A 121 -5.69 -11.94 9.08
N LEU A 122 -4.68 -12.09 8.22
CA LEU A 122 -4.67 -11.50 6.88
C LEU A 122 -5.82 -12.01 6.01
N LYS A 123 -6.11 -13.32 6.06
CA LYS A 123 -7.22 -13.93 5.33
C LYS A 123 -8.57 -13.42 5.84
N THR A 124 -8.77 -13.36 7.15
CA THR A 124 -10.02 -12.84 7.75
C THR A 124 -10.22 -11.36 7.46
N MET A 125 -9.15 -10.54 7.52
CA MET A 125 -9.22 -9.13 7.14
C MET A 125 -9.58 -8.97 5.66
N PHE A 126 -9.02 -9.83 4.80
CA PHE A 126 -9.39 -9.84 3.39
C PHE A 126 -10.87 -10.18 3.26
N GLU A 127 -11.36 -11.32 3.75
CA GLU A 127 -12.75 -11.76 3.59
C GLU A 127 -13.82 -10.76 4.07
N ASN A 128 -13.50 -9.88 5.03
CA ASN A 128 -14.41 -8.89 5.59
C ASN A 128 -14.17 -7.44 5.10
N ALA A 129 -13.25 -7.22 4.15
CA ALA A 129 -12.96 -5.91 3.57
C ALA A 129 -13.99 -5.46 2.52
#